data_AF-A0A950MIU3-F1
#
_entry.id   AF-A0A950MIU3-F1
#
_cell.length_a   1.000
_cell.length_b   1.000
_cell.length_c   1.000
_cell.angle_alpha   90.00
_cell.angle_beta   90.00
_cell.angle_gamma   90.00
#
_symmetry.space_group_name_H-M   'P 1'
#
loop_
_entity.id
_entity.type
_entity.pdbx_description
1 polymer ?
#
loop_
_entity_poly.entity_id
_entity_poly.type
_entity_poly.pdbx_seq_one_letter_code
_entity_poly.pdbx_strand_id
1 'polypeptide(L)'
;MLKDAFSTRNVLDLTGVSARQLQWWDERRIVVPERHGRNRVYSAADLVDILVIGQLRQRSISLAQVRRVLRLLRNEFHMRLSDLFTGNREYHLLLAGKRMFLETDSKQIIELLRNSMQPMLLISITDAIRPLRVELRDLLSRPDLVPAEKKPAERVRRAGKQRATA
;
A
#
# COMPACT_ATOMS: atom_id res chain seq x y z
N MET A 1 1.03 16.04 -11.68
CA MET A 1 1.88 14.84 -11.81
C MET A 1 1.99 14.23 -10.42
N LEU A 2 1.50 13.01 -10.19
CA LEU A 2 1.73 12.33 -8.90
C LEU A 2 3.25 12.19 -8.69
N LYS A 3 3.73 12.40 -7.46
CA LYS A 3 5.08 11.95 -7.10
C LYS A 3 5.17 10.46 -7.38
N ASP A 4 6.12 10.04 -8.20
CA ASP A 4 6.37 8.61 -8.46
C ASP A 4 7.12 7.92 -7.31
N ALA A 5 7.59 8.70 -6.33
CA ALA A 5 8.39 8.23 -5.21
C ALA A 5 8.05 8.97 -3.90
N PHE A 6 7.80 8.19 -2.84
CA PHE A 6 7.45 8.68 -1.52
C PHE A 6 8.47 8.19 -0.49
N SER A 7 8.86 9.09 0.42
CA SER A 7 9.70 8.73 1.58
C SER A 7 8.87 8.03 2.66
N THR A 8 9.53 7.34 3.60
CA THR A 8 8.86 6.82 4.81
C THR A 8 8.02 7.90 5.49
N ARG A 9 8.54 9.13 5.64
CA ARG A 9 7.81 10.22 6.29
C ARG A 9 6.52 10.56 5.53
N ASN A 10 6.61 10.70 4.21
CA ASN A 10 5.43 10.95 3.37
C ASN A 10 4.37 9.86 3.57
N VAL A 11 4.79 8.59 3.64
CA VAL A 11 3.88 7.46 3.86
C VAL A 11 3.19 7.56 5.21
N LEU A 12 3.92 7.83 6.29
CA LEU A 12 3.32 7.96 7.62
C LEU A 12 2.28 9.09 7.66
N ASP A 13 2.65 10.25 7.11
CA ASP A 13 1.80 11.44 7.09
C ASP A 13 0.53 11.24 6.23
N LEU A 14 0.67 10.57 5.08
CA LEU A 14 -0.44 10.36 4.14
C LEU A 14 -1.36 9.19 4.52
N THR A 15 -0.85 8.19 5.22
CA THR A 15 -1.58 6.93 5.47
C THR A 15 -2.01 6.74 6.92
N GLY A 16 -1.46 7.53 7.84
CA GLY A 16 -1.75 7.42 9.27
C GLY A 16 -1.22 6.14 9.91
N VAL A 17 -0.52 5.28 9.17
CA VAL A 17 0.11 4.08 9.72
C VAL A 17 1.33 4.46 10.53
N SER A 18 1.60 3.73 11.60
CA SER A 18 2.79 3.95 12.41
C SER A 18 4.07 3.44 11.72
N ALA A 19 5.20 4.04 12.05
CA ALA A 19 6.52 3.59 11.58
C ALA A 19 6.77 2.12 11.90
N ARG A 20 6.29 1.65 13.07
CA ARG A 20 6.44 0.26 13.47
C ARG A 20 5.61 -0.69 12.61
N GLN A 21 4.36 -0.34 12.28
CA GLN A 21 3.53 -1.13 11.37
C GLN A 21 4.18 -1.25 9.99
N LEU A 22 4.65 -0.13 9.45
CA LEU A 22 5.31 -0.08 8.15
C LEU A 22 6.60 -0.91 8.13
N GLN A 23 7.44 -0.78 9.16
CA GLN A 23 8.63 -1.62 9.33
C GLN A 23 8.28 -3.10 9.43
N TRP A 24 7.26 -3.43 10.22
CA TRP A 24 6.82 -4.81 10.41
C TRP A 24 6.29 -5.42 9.08
N TRP A 25 5.61 -4.62 8.26
CA TRP A 25 5.16 -5.04 6.92
C TRP A 25 6.32 -5.25 5.94
N ASP A 26 7.37 -4.41 5.98
CA ASP A 26 8.61 -4.58 5.22
C ASP A 26 9.34 -5.87 5.64
N GLU A 27 9.55 -6.07 6.95
CA GLU A 27 10.17 -7.29 7.52
C GLU A 27 9.45 -8.57 7.10
N ARG A 28 8.12 -8.51 6.99
CA ARG A 28 7.28 -9.64 6.59
C ARG A 28 7.09 -9.75 5.08
N ARG A 29 7.69 -8.87 4.28
CA ARG A 29 7.54 -8.79 2.82
C ARG A 29 6.09 -8.65 2.34
N ILE A 30 5.31 -7.86 3.05
CA ILE A 30 3.90 -7.56 2.72
C ILE A 30 3.83 -6.36 1.79
N VAL A 31 4.55 -5.31 2.15
CA VAL A 31 4.85 -4.17 1.30
C VAL A 31 6.36 -4.05 1.28
N VAL A 32 6.96 -4.18 0.10
CA VAL A 32 8.42 -4.17 -0.07
C VAL A 32 8.79 -2.90 -0.83
N PRO A 33 9.31 -1.87 -0.14
CA PRO A 33 9.75 -0.66 -0.81
C PRO A 33 11.03 -0.90 -1.61
N GLU A 34 11.25 -0.04 -2.60
CA GLU A 34 12.56 0.09 -3.22
C GLU A 34 13.57 0.68 -2.23
N ARG A 35 14.84 0.32 -2.40
CA ARG A 35 15.92 0.74 -1.51
C ARG A 35 16.95 1.55 -2.26
N HIS A 36 17.11 2.80 -1.87
CA HIS A 36 18.19 3.68 -2.31
C HIS A 36 19.15 3.91 -1.16
N GLY A 37 20.18 3.06 -1.08
CA GLY A 37 21.08 3.00 0.07
C GLY A 37 20.31 2.62 1.36
N ARG A 38 20.29 3.52 2.34
CA ARG A 38 19.56 3.33 3.61
C ARG A 38 18.10 3.78 3.54
N ASN A 39 17.73 4.50 2.49
CA ASN A 39 16.40 5.09 2.36
C ASN A 39 15.44 4.11 1.71
N ARG A 40 14.23 4.03 2.27
CA ARG A 40 13.09 3.33 1.66
C ARG A 40 12.33 4.31 0.78
N VAL A 41 12.05 3.89 -0.45
CA VAL A 41 11.28 4.64 -1.43
C VAL A 41 10.06 3.81 -1.81
N TYR A 42 8.90 4.42 -1.69
CA TYR A 42 7.61 3.80 -1.95
C TYR A 42 7.02 4.38 -3.23
N SER A 43 6.48 3.52 -4.08
CA SER A 43 5.73 3.94 -5.27
C SER A 43 4.30 4.38 -4.89
N ALA A 44 3.59 5.01 -5.82
CA ALA A 44 2.16 5.30 -5.64
C ALA A 44 1.35 4.02 -5.40
N ALA A 45 1.69 2.92 -6.08
CA ALA A 45 1.04 1.62 -5.87
C ALA A 45 1.28 1.10 -4.45
N ASP A 46 2.49 1.27 -3.90
CA ASP A 46 2.79 0.86 -2.52
C ASP A 46 1.99 1.68 -1.50
N LEU A 47 1.76 2.98 -1.74
CA LEU A 47 0.89 3.79 -0.89
C LEU A 47 -0.54 3.26 -0.86
N VAL A 48 -1.09 2.92 -2.03
CA VAL A 48 -2.43 2.35 -2.11
C VAL A 48 -2.45 1.00 -1.40
N ASP A 49 -1.49 0.10 -1.66
CA ASP A 49 -1.38 -1.19 -0.96
C ASP A 49 -1.36 -0.99 0.57
N ILE A 50 -0.56 -0.04 1.08
CA ILE A 50 -0.45 0.32 2.50
C ILE A 50 -1.79 0.78 3.09
N LEU A 51 -2.49 1.68 2.40
CA LEU A 51 -3.77 2.21 2.83
C LEU A 51 -4.83 1.11 2.90
N VAL A 52 -4.91 0.28 1.85
CA VAL A 52 -5.84 -0.85 1.80
C VAL A 52 -5.56 -1.82 2.94
N ILE A 53 -4.29 -2.17 3.19
CA ILE A 53 -3.92 -3.02 4.32
C ILE A 53 -4.32 -2.38 5.64
N GLY A 54 -4.09 -1.07 5.81
CA GLY A 54 -4.52 -0.31 6.99
C GLY A 54 -6.03 -0.41 7.25
N GLN A 55 -6.84 -0.19 6.22
CA GLN A 55 -8.31 -0.29 6.32
C GLN A 55 -8.78 -1.71 6.64
N LEU A 56 -8.23 -2.71 5.96
CA LEU A 56 -8.55 -4.12 6.25
C LEU A 56 -8.21 -4.46 7.70
N ARG A 57 -7.08 -3.98 8.21
CA ARG A 57 -6.64 -4.18 9.60
C ARG A 57 -7.55 -3.50 10.62
N GLN A 58 -8.14 -2.35 10.30
CA GLN A 58 -9.11 -1.66 11.16
C GLN A 58 -10.43 -2.44 11.29
N ARG A 59 -10.78 -3.22 10.26
CA ARG A 59 -11.98 -4.09 10.25
C ARG A 59 -11.73 -5.48 10.86
N SER A 60 -10.77 -5.57 11.77
CA SER A 60 -10.38 -6.82 12.47
C SER A 60 -9.90 -7.96 11.57
N ILE A 61 -9.53 -7.67 10.31
CA ILE A 61 -8.92 -8.68 9.44
C ILE A 61 -7.49 -8.91 9.90
N SER A 62 -7.20 -10.16 10.28
CA SER A 62 -5.86 -10.52 10.70
C SER A 62 -4.88 -10.36 9.54
N LEU A 63 -3.63 -10.08 9.87
CA LEU A 63 -2.66 -9.90 8.81
C LEU A 63 -2.25 -11.24 8.15
N ALA A 64 -2.46 -12.36 8.82
CA ALA A 64 -2.36 -13.67 8.17
C ALA A 64 -3.40 -13.80 7.03
N GLN A 65 -4.62 -13.30 7.22
CA GLN A 65 -5.64 -13.21 6.17
C GLN A 65 -5.23 -12.23 5.07
N VAL A 66 -4.75 -11.02 5.41
CA VAL A 66 -4.22 -10.07 4.42
C VAL A 66 -3.14 -10.71 3.54
N ARG A 67 -2.19 -11.45 4.14
CA ARG A 67 -1.16 -12.19 3.39
C ARG A 67 -1.72 -13.29 2.50
N ARG A 68 -2.85 -13.89 2.87
CA ARG A 68 -3.53 -14.87 2.01
C ARG A 68 -4.15 -14.15 0.82
N VAL A 69 -4.88 -13.05 1.05
CA VAL A 69 -5.45 -12.20 -0.01
C VAL A 69 -4.40 -11.74 -1.01
N LEU A 70 -3.28 -11.22 -0.53
CA LEU A 70 -2.17 -10.78 -1.38
C LEU A 70 -1.58 -11.90 -2.23
N ARG A 71 -1.55 -13.13 -1.71
CA ARG A 71 -1.08 -14.31 -2.46
C ARG A 71 -2.10 -14.74 -3.50
N LEU A 72 -3.40 -14.72 -3.17
CA LEU A 72 -4.48 -15.02 -4.11
C LEU A 72 -4.46 -14.04 -5.29
N LEU A 73 -4.43 -12.74 -5.00
CA LEU A 73 -4.37 -11.70 -6.03
C LEU A 73 -3.17 -11.89 -6.95
N ARG A 74 -1.99 -12.14 -6.38
CA ARG A 74 -0.76 -12.31 -7.15
C ARG A 74 -0.73 -13.59 -7.98
N ASN A 75 -1.12 -14.72 -7.40
CA ASN A 75 -0.91 -16.03 -8.00
C ASN A 75 -2.05 -16.42 -8.96
N GLU A 76 -3.29 -16.06 -8.63
CA GLU A 76 -4.46 -16.47 -9.42
C GLU A 76 -4.89 -15.35 -10.37
N PHE A 77 -4.84 -14.10 -9.91
CA PHE A 77 -5.33 -12.95 -10.69
C PHE A 77 -4.22 -12.11 -11.33
N HIS A 78 -2.95 -12.33 -10.98
CA HIS A 78 -1.82 -11.50 -11.42
C HIS A 78 -2.02 -10.00 -11.12
N MET A 79 -2.68 -9.70 -9.99
CA MET A 79 -3.05 -8.36 -9.55
C MET A 79 -2.38 -7.97 -8.23
N ARG A 80 -2.26 -6.66 -8.00
CA ARG A 80 -1.95 -6.01 -6.71
C ARG A 80 -3.22 -5.47 -6.06
N LEU A 81 -3.16 -5.09 -4.78
CA LEU A 81 -4.32 -4.45 -4.11
C LEU A 81 -4.61 -3.10 -4.75
N SER A 82 -3.58 -2.38 -5.18
CA SER A 82 -3.70 -1.13 -5.96
C SER A 82 -4.59 -1.26 -7.19
N ASP A 83 -4.61 -2.43 -7.85
CA ASP A 83 -5.38 -2.63 -9.09
C ASP A 83 -6.88 -2.75 -8.81
N LEU A 84 -7.25 -3.17 -7.59
CA LEU A 84 -8.64 -3.16 -7.12
C LEU A 84 -9.16 -1.72 -6.90
N PHE A 85 -8.25 -0.76 -6.75
CA PHE A 85 -8.57 0.65 -6.55
C PHE A 85 -8.74 1.43 -7.88
N THR A 86 -8.11 0.98 -8.97
CA THR A 86 -8.23 1.64 -10.29
C THR A 86 -9.41 1.10 -11.10
N GLY A 87 -9.83 -0.14 -10.85
CA GLY A 87 -10.98 -0.76 -11.52
C GLY A 87 -12.34 -0.14 -11.17
N ASN A 88 -13.29 -0.27 -12.11
CA ASN A 88 -14.71 0.03 -11.93
C ASN A 88 -15.53 -1.22 -11.51
N ARG A 89 -14.85 -2.30 -11.09
CA ARG A 89 -15.48 -3.53 -10.62
C ARG A 89 -15.50 -3.57 -9.10
N GLU A 90 -16.58 -4.13 -8.55
CA GLU A 90 -16.69 -4.37 -7.11
C GLU A 90 -16.11 -5.73 -6.76
N TYR A 91 -15.09 -5.75 -5.92
CA TYR A 91 -14.40 -6.96 -5.51
C TYR A 91 -14.85 -7.38 -4.12
N HIS A 92 -15.31 -8.61 -4.02
CA HIS A 92 -15.82 -9.22 -2.81
C HIS A 92 -14.93 -10.38 -2.39
N LEU A 93 -14.41 -10.30 -1.18
CA LEU A 93 -13.60 -11.35 -0.57
C LEU A 93 -14.49 -12.23 0.30
N LEU A 94 -14.47 -13.53 0.03
CA LEU A 94 -15.16 -14.53 0.83
C LEU A 94 -14.15 -15.39 1.56
N LEU A 95 -14.23 -15.43 2.89
CA LEU A 95 -13.34 -16.20 3.75
C LEU A 95 -14.10 -17.36 4.39
N ALA A 96 -13.71 -18.59 4.06
CA ALA A 96 -14.31 -19.84 4.55
C ALA A 96 -13.21 -20.70 5.21
N GLY A 97 -12.85 -20.38 6.46
CA GLY A 97 -11.75 -21.03 7.17
C GLY A 97 -10.41 -20.96 6.41
N LYS A 98 -9.96 -22.11 5.88
CA LYS A 98 -8.73 -22.24 5.07
C LYS A 98 -8.93 -21.94 3.58
N ARG A 99 -10.16 -21.77 3.12
CA ARG A 99 -10.49 -21.38 1.75
C ARG A 99 -10.78 -19.88 1.69
N MET A 100 -10.54 -19.31 0.52
CA MET A 100 -10.73 -17.89 0.26
C MET A 100 -11.08 -17.73 -1.22
N PHE A 101 -12.02 -16.85 -1.51
CA PHE A 101 -12.48 -16.57 -2.87
C PHE A 101 -12.51 -15.05 -3.08
N LEU A 102 -12.26 -14.63 -4.31
CA LEU A 102 -12.38 -13.24 -4.73
C LEU A 102 -13.33 -13.20 -5.91
N GLU A 103 -14.49 -12.59 -5.72
CA GLU A 103 -15.55 -12.57 -6.71
C GLU A 103 -15.98 -11.15 -7.07
N THR A 104 -16.45 -11.00 -8.30
CA THR A 104 -17.03 -9.74 -8.79
C THR A 104 -18.49 -9.88 -9.22
N ASP A 105 -18.96 -11.11 -9.44
CA ASP A 105 -20.35 -11.42 -9.81
C ASP A 105 -21.15 -11.84 -8.57
N SER A 106 -22.23 -11.12 -8.29
CA SER A 106 -23.14 -11.41 -7.19
C SER A 106 -23.78 -12.79 -7.29
N LYS A 107 -24.02 -13.32 -8.51
CA LYS A 107 -24.54 -14.68 -8.69
C LYS A 107 -23.57 -15.73 -8.18
N GLN A 108 -22.28 -15.58 -8.49
CA GLN A 108 -21.25 -16.50 -8.01
C GLN A 108 -21.07 -16.42 -6.50
N ILE A 109 -21.16 -15.21 -5.93
CA ILE A 109 -21.15 -15.01 -4.47
C ILE A 109 -22.31 -15.78 -3.83
N ILE A 110 -23.53 -15.62 -4.34
CA ILE A 110 -24.72 -16.32 -3.83
C ILE A 110 -24.56 -17.84 -3.95
N GLU A 111 -24.01 -18.32 -5.08
CA GLU A 111 -23.79 -19.75 -5.31
C GLU A 111 -22.77 -20.34 -4.34
N LEU A 112 -21.65 -19.64 -4.10
CA LEU A 112 -20.65 -20.03 -3.11
C LEU A 112 -21.23 -20.10 -1.70
N LEU A 113 -22.06 -19.12 -1.33
CA LEU A 113 -22.72 -19.08 -0.02
C LEU A 113 -23.75 -20.19 0.13
N ARG A 114 -24.56 -20.45 -0.90
CA ARG A 114 -25.59 -21.50 -0.91
C ARG A 114 -24.98 -22.90 -0.74
N ASN A 115 -23.85 -23.15 -1.38
CA ASN A 115 -23.22 -24.47 -1.41
C ASN A 115 -22.19 -24.69 -0.29
N SER A 116 -21.99 -23.72 0.61
CA SER A 116 -21.04 -23.85 1.70
C SER A 116 -21.67 -24.45 2.95
N MET A 117 -21.06 -25.52 3.45
CA MET A 117 -21.38 -26.13 4.75
C MET A 117 -20.67 -25.44 5.94
N GLN A 118 -19.88 -24.40 5.68
CA GLN A 118 -19.11 -23.66 6.69
C GLN A 118 -19.50 -22.18 6.69
N PRO A 119 -19.50 -21.51 7.86
CA PRO A 119 -19.68 -20.06 7.92
C PRO A 119 -18.67 -19.33 7.04
N MET A 120 -19.15 -18.36 6.28
CA MET A 120 -18.33 -17.54 5.39
C MET A 120 -18.41 -16.07 5.82
N LEU A 121 -17.26 -15.43 5.90
CA LEU A 121 -17.16 -13.98 6.06
C LEU A 121 -17.03 -13.33 4.69
N LEU A 122 -18.04 -12.57 4.29
CA LEU A 122 -18.06 -11.76 3.07
C LEU A 122 -17.59 -10.34 3.39
N ILE A 123 -16.63 -9.82 2.62
CA ILE A 123 -16.10 -8.47 2.77
C ILE A 123 -16.03 -7.82 1.39
N SER A 124 -16.78 -6.74 1.19
CA SER A 124 -16.57 -5.87 0.03
C SER A 124 -15.25 -5.12 0.22
N ILE A 125 -14.23 -5.50 -0.57
CA ILE A 125 -12.94 -4.81 -0.56
C ILE A 125 -13.16 -3.40 -1.12
N THR A 126 -13.97 -3.28 -2.17
CA THR A 126 -14.26 -1.99 -2.81
C THR A 126 -14.90 -1.00 -1.85
N ASP A 127 -15.83 -1.43 -0.98
CA ASP A 127 -16.38 -0.55 0.05
C ASP A 127 -15.43 -0.34 1.22
N ALA A 128 -14.59 -1.32 1.54
CA ALA A 128 -13.54 -1.15 2.54
C ALA A 128 -12.56 -0.04 2.18
N ILE A 129 -12.35 0.19 0.89
CA ILE A 129 -11.42 1.18 0.36
C ILE A 129 -12.13 2.42 -0.20
N ARG A 130 -13.47 2.49 -0.18
CA ARG A 130 -14.25 3.63 -0.70
C ARG A 130 -13.92 4.95 0.02
N PRO A 131 -13.80 5.01 1.36
CA PRO A 131 -13.37 6.24 2.04
C PRO A 131 -11.99 6.70 1.57
N LEU A 132 -11.07 5.76 1.35
CA LEU A 132 -9.74 6.05 0.81
C LEU A 132 -9.78 6.63 -0.60
N ARG A 133 -10.73 6.21 -1.46
CA ARG A 133 -10.89 6.77 -2.82
C ARG A 133 -11.21 8.26 -2.80
N VAL A 134 -11.96 8.70 -1.81
CA VAL A 134 -12.30 10.12 -1.61
C VAL A 134 -11.10 10.86 -1.05
N GLU A 135 -10.50 10.35 0.03
CA GLU A 135 -9.34 10.97 0.68
C GLU A 135 -8.12 11.08 -0.25
N LEU A 136 -7.83 10.06 -1.09
CA LEU A 136 -6.71 10.12 -2.03
C LEU A 136 -6.94 11.19 -3.12
N ARG A 137 -8.16 11.34 -3.64
CA ARG A 137 -8.44 12.42 -4.62
C ARG A 137 -8.19 13.79 -4.00
N ASP A 138 -8.60 13.98 -2.76
CA ASP A 138 -8.42 15.24 -2.03
C ASP A 138 -6.94 15.47 -1.68
N LEU A 139 -6.24 14.44 -1.19
CA LEU A 139 -4.80 14.49 -0.89
C LEU A 139 -3.96 14.76 -2.13
N LEU A 140 -4.33 14.20 -3.29
CA LEU A 140 -3.65 14.45 -4.56
C LEU A 140 -3.93 15.82 -5.14
N SER A 141 -4.97 16.49 -4.67
CA SER A 141 -5.36 17.84 -5.07
C SER A 141 -4.72 18.92 -4.18
N ARG A 142 -4.00 18.53 -3.11
CA ARG A 142 -3.27 19.44 -2.21
C ARG A 142 -1.92 19.88 -2.79
N PRO A 143 -1.68 21.18 -3.02
CA PRO A 143 -0.44 21.71 -3.61
C PRO A 143 0.78 21.61 -2.69
N ASP A 144 0.54 21.45 -1.39
CA ASP A 144 1.49 21.41 -0.27
C ASP A 144 2.25 20.08 -0.13
N LEU A 145 1.97 19.08 -0.97
CA LEU A 145 2.86 17.93 -1.19
C LEU A 145 4.09 18.32 -2.03
N VAL A 146 4.72 19.46 -1.69
CA VAL A 146 5.95 19.96 -2.32
C VAL A 146 7.03 18.86 -2.25
N PRO A 147 7.75 18.56 -3.33
CA PRO A 147 8.92 17.68 -3.28
C PRO A 147 9.87 18.18 -2.21
N ALA A 148 10.37 17.28 -1.35
CA ALA A 148 11.59 17.61 -0.63
C ALA A 148 12.64 17.88 -1.70
N GLU A 149 12.96 19.15 -1.93
CA GLU A 149 14.00 19.54 -2.86
C GLU A 149 15.24 18.73 -2.52
N LYS A 150 15.79 18.05 -3.52
CA LYS A 150 17.12 17.48 -3.42
C LYS A 150 18.05 18.67 -3.17
N LYS A 151 18.48 18.90 -1.92
CA LYS A 151 19.62 19.78 -1.67
C LYS A 151 20.78 19.22 -2.49
N PRO A 152 21.36 19.99 -3.44
CA PRO A 152 22.56 19.56 -4.13
C PRO A 152 23.63 19.31 -3.07
N ALA A 153 24.33 18.18 -3.18
CA ALA A 153 25.47 17.90 -2.33
C ALA A 153 26.48 19.05 -2.48
N GLU A 154 26.58 19.88 -1.44
CA GLU A 154 27.50 21.00 -1.40
C GLU A 154 28.92 20.43 -1.43
N ARG A 155 29.52 20.49 -2.62
CA ARG A 155 30.90 20.08 -2.86
C ARG A 155 31.78 21.06 -2.11
N VAL A 156 32.15 20.70 -0.88
CA VAL A 156 33.11 21.43 -0.04
C VAL A 156 34.40 21.58 -0.85
N ARG A 157 34.56 22.73 -1.50
CA ARG A 157 35.82 23.17 -2.09
C ARG A 157 36.75 23.46 -0.92
N ARG A 158 37.66 22.53 -0.62
CA ARG A 158 38.81 22.83 0.25
C ARG A 158 39.69 23.85 -0.49
N ALA A 159 39.53 25.12 -0.13
CA ALA A 159 40.43 26.18 -0.54
C ALA A 159 41.64 26.21 0.41
N GLY A 160 42.84 26.17 -0.18
CA GLY A 160 44.00 26.94 0.26
C GLY A 160 44.74 26.52 1.54
N LYS A 161 45.89 25.88 1.36
CA LYS A 161 47.11 26.30 2.05
C LYS A 161 48.33 26.05 1.15
N GLN A 162 48.59 27.00 0.27
CA GLN A 162 49.95 27.22 -0.23
C GLN A 162 50.75 27.83 0.93
N ARG A 163 51.89 27.21 1.27
CA ARG A 163 52.96 27.83 2.04
C ARG A 163 54.16 27.94 1.09
N ALA A 164 54.37 29.14 0.55
CA ALA A 164 55.70 29.74 0.38
C ALA A 164 55.88 30.61 1.63
N THR A 165 57.01 30.70 2.33
CA THR A 165 58.41 31.10 2.03
C THR A 165 59.20 30.75 3.33
N ALA A 166 60.52 30.68 3.46
CA ALA A 166 61.70 31.05 2.69
C ALA A 166 62.84 30.12 3.14
#